data_AF-A0AB37KRC8-F1
#
_entry.id   AF-A0AB37KRC8-F1
#
_cell.length_a   1.000
_cell.length_b   1.000
_cell.length_c   1.000
_cell.angle_alpha   90.00
_cell.angle_beta   90.00
_cell.angle_gamma   90.00
#
_symmetry.space_group_name_H-M   'P 1'
#
loop_
_entity.id
_entity.type
_entity.pdbx_description
1 polymer ?
#
loop_
_entity_poly.entity_id
_entity_poly.type
_entity_poly.pdbx_seq_one_letter_code
_entity_poly.pdbx_strand_id
1 'polypeptide(L)' 'MMNSSWLICPVCGGKTRDQIRKDTVLINYPLYCPKCKQTTLINVNELNTTVIKEPNTKPLLFNSDDLRLRCRGG' A
#
# COMPACT_ATOMS: atom_id res chain seq x y z
N MET A 1 14.54 -27.80 -3.39
CA MET A 1 14.75 -26.47 -4.00
C MET A 1 13.63 -25.55 -3.51
N MET A 2 13.94 -24.57 -2.65
CA MET A 2 12.93 -23.67 -2.09
C MET A 2 12.62 -22.58 -3.10
N ASN A 3 11.44 -22.62 -3.71
CA ASN A 3 10.99 -21.60 -4.66
C ASN A 3 10.47 -20.40 -3.87
N SER A 4 11.30 -19.37 -3.72
CA SER A 4 10.93 -18.09 -3.13
C SER A 4 10.86 -17.01 -4.21
N SER A 5 9.77 -16.25 -4.24
CA SER A 5 9.60 -15.13 -5.16
C SER A 5 9.48 -13.81 -4.39
N TRP A 6 9.99 -12.75 -5.00
CA TRP A 6 9.80 -11.40 -4.50
C TRP A 6 8.40 -10.92 -4.86
N LEU A 7 7.72 -10.30 -3.89
CA LEU A 7 6.51 -9.58 -4.23
C LEU A 7 6.85 -8.38 -5.12
N ILE A 8 5.97 -8.16 -6.09
CA ILE A 8 6.02 -7.01 -6.98
C ILE A 8 4.77 -6.18 -6.70
N CYS A 9 4.94 -4.87 -6.54
CA CYS A 9 3.81 -3.98 -6.35
C CYS A 9 2.95 -3.97 -7.63
N PRO A 10 1.64 -4.26 -7.55
CA PRO A 10 0.75 -4.27 -8.71
C PRO A 10 0.53 -2.87 -9.29
N VAL A 11 0.76 -1.81 -8.49
CA VAL A 11 0.53 -0.41 -8.90
C VAL A 11 1.71 0.17 -9.68
N CYS A 12 2.95 -0.14 -9.28
CA CYS A 12 4.14 0.48 -9.89
C CYS A 12 5.15 -0.52 -10.49
N GLY A 13 4.90 -1.82 -10.39
CA GLY A 13 5.87 -2.85 -10.81
C GLY A 13 7.17 -2.86 -10.00
N GLY A 14 7.24 -2.10 -8.90
CA GLY A 14 8.41 -2.04 -8.04
C GLY A 14 8.59 -3.33 -7.24
N LYS A 15 9.82 -3.85 -7.19
CA LYS A 15 10.18 -4.92 -6.25
C LYS A 15 9.96 -4.45 -4.82
N THR A 16 9.16 -5.18 -4.06
CA THR A 16 9.01 -4.96 -2.62
C THR A 16 10.05 -5.74 -1.83
N ARG A 17 10.25 -5.34 -0.57
CA ARG A 17 11.21 -5.98 0.34
C ARG A 17 10.72 -7.32 0.88
N ASP A 18 9.44 -7.63 0.68
CA ASP A 18 8.82 -8.85 1.16
C ASP A 18 9.09 -10.00 0.17
N GLN A 19 9.80 -11.02 0.65
CA GLN A 19 10.03 -12.27 -0.06
C GLN A 19 9.06 -13.33 0.49
N ILE A 20 8.40 -14.03 -0.42
CA ILE A 20 7.38 -15.03 -0.10
C ILE A 20 7.86 -16.39 -0.58
N ARG A 21 7.58 -17.41 0.22
CA ARG A 21 7.83 -18.81 -0.14
C ARG A 21 6.55 -19.49 -0.62
N LYS A 22 6.67 -20.62 -1.33
CA LYS A 22 5.49 -21.37 -1.81
C LYS A 22 4.54 -21.82 -0.69
N ASP A 23 5.05 -22.06 0.50
CA ASP A 23 4.30 -22.53 1.68
C ASP A 23 3.63 -21.40 2.47
N THR A 24 3.97 -20.13 2.19
CA THR A 24 3.39 -19.00 2.91
C THR A 24 2.09 -18.53 2.27
N VAL A 25 1.02 -18.49 3.07
CA VAL A 25 -0.28 -17.93 2.70
C VAL A 25 -0.47 -16.61 3.45
N LEU A 26 -0.70 -15.53 2.70
CA LEU A 26 -1.02 -14.22 3.24
C LEU A 26 -2.49 -13.90 2.92
N ILE A 27 -3.26 -13.57 3.96
CA ILE A 27 -4.67 -13.20 3.83
C ILE A 27 -4.84 -11.76 4.32
N ASN A 28 -5.46 -10.90 3.51
CA ASN A 28 -5.68 -9.48 3.80
C ASN A 28 -4.41 -8.74 4.24
N TYR A 29 -3.26 -9.07 3.64
CA TYR A 29 -1.99 -8.48 4.04
C TYR A 29 -1.85 -7.04 3.49
N PRO A 30 -1.59 -6.04 4.35
CA PRO A 30 -1.37 -4.68 3.92
C PRO A 30 0.05 -4.50 3.37
N LEU A 31 0.17 -4.46 2.04
CA LEU A 31 1.43 -4.15 1.37
C LEU A 31 1.56 -2.63 1.20
N TYR A 32 2.54 -2.02 1.87
CA TYR A 32 2.86 -0.61 1.70
C TYR A 32 3.90 -0.41 0.59
N CYS A 33 3.60 0.44 -0.39
CA CYS A 33 4.56 0.82 -1.42
C CYS A 33 5.10 2.24 -1.16
N PRO A 34 6.41 2.42 -0.88
CA PRO A 34 6.99 3.75 -0.66
C PRO A 34 6.95 4.63 -1.93
N LYS A 35 6.91 4.03 -3.13
CA LYS A 35 6.79 4.77 -4.40
C LYS A 35 5.38 5.33 -4.60
N CYS A 36 4.36 4.51 -4.39
CA CYS A 36 2.97 4.94 -4.54
C CYS A 36 2.44 5.69 -3.31
N LYS A 37 3.13 5.58 -2.15
CA LYS A 37 2.70 6.07 -0.84
C LYS A 37 1.30 5.58 -0.45
N GLN A 38 0.93 4.40 -0.94
CA GLN A 38 -0.37 3.79 -0.77
C GLN A 38 -0.22 2.39 -0.21
N THR A 39 -1.24 1.96 0.52
CA THR A 39 -1.32 0.61 1.08
C THR A 39 -2.34 -0.17 0.27
N THR A 40 -1.92 -1.30 -0.30
CA THR A 40 -2.77 -2.23 -1.05
C THR A 40 -2.99 -3.50 -0.25
N LEU A 41 -4.22 -4.00 -0.22
CA LEU A 41 -4.51 -5.29 0.41
C LEU A 41 -4.28 -6.40 -0.62
N ILE A 42 -3.37 -7.30 -0.31
CA ILE A 42 -3.03 -8.44 -1.15
C ILE A 42 -3.33 -9.75 -0.42
N ASN A 43 -3.73 -10.74 -1.21
CA ASN A 43 -3.78 -12.15 -0.82
C ASN A 43 -2.69 -12.87 -1.62
N VAL A 44 -1.90 -13.69 -0.94
CA VAL A 44 -0.88 -14.51 -1.59
C VAL A 44 -1.12 -15.96 -1.23
N ASN A 45 -1.27 -16.81 -2.25
CA ASN A 45 -1.40 -18.24 -2.08
C ASN A 45 -0.49 -18.96 -3.08
N GLU A 46 0.45 -19.76 -2.60
CA GLU A 46 1.38 -20.53 -3.44
C GLU A 46 2.10 -19.68 -4.52
N LEU A 47 2.56 -18.47 -4.15
CA LEU A 47 3.15 -17.44 -5.03
C LEU A 47 2.17 -16.69 -5.96
N ASN A 48 0.89 -17.07 -6.01
CA ASN A 48 -0.12 -16.29 -6.73
C ASN A 48 -0.55 -15.09 -5.89
N THR A 49 -0.22 -13.89 -6.35
CA THR A 49 -0.62 -12.64 -5.71
C THR A 49 -1.92 -12.14 -6.32
N THR A 50 -2.95 -12.02 -5.49
CA THR A 50 -4.26 -11.46 -5.87
C THR A 50 -4.48 -10.16 -5.10
N VAL A 51 -4.95 -9.13 -5.79
CA VAL A 51 -5.23 -7.82 -5.20
C VAL A 51 -6.69 -7.81 -4.78
N ILE A 52 -6.95 -7.66 -3.49
CA ILE A 52 -8.31 -7.74 -2.94
C ILE A 52 -9.00 -6.38 -3.01
N LYS A 53 -8.23 -5.31 -2.78
CA LYS A 53 -8.77 -3.96 -2.66
C LYS A 53 -7.90 -2.98 -3.41
N GLU A 54 -8.53 -2.18 -4.25
CA GLU A 54 -7.90 -1.04 -4.92
C GLU A 54 -7.22 -0.16 -3.89
N PRO A 55 -6.04 0.42 -4.23
CA PRO A 55 -5.33 1.30 -3.32
C PRO A 55 -6.30 2.37 -2.86
N ASN A 56 -6.53 2.43 -1.55
CA ASN A 56 -7.36 3.44 -0.96
C ASN A 56 -6.60 4.76 -1.11
N THR A 57 -6.77 5.41 -2.26
CA THR A 57 -6.47 6.81 -2.46
C THR A 57 -7.42 7.50 -1.52
N LYS A 58 -6.99 7.69 -0.26
CA LYS A 58 -7.64 8.67 0.59
C LYS A 58 -7.58 9.95 -0.24
N PRO A 59 -8.70 10.52 -0.72
CA PRO A 59 -8.63 11.90 -1.14
C PRO A 59 -8.10 12.63 0.10
N LEU A 60 -7.03 13.40 -0.07
CA LEU A 60 -6.65 14.38 0.94
C LEU A 60 -7.79 15.40 1.00
N LEU A 61 -8.93 15.03 1.59
CA LEU A 61 -9.88 15.98 2.12
C LEU A 61 -9.25 16.49 3.41
N PHE A 62 -8.21 17.29 3.25
CA PHE A 62 -7.94 18.37 4.19
C PHE A 62 -8.85 19.52 3.78
N ASN A 63 -10.13 19.40 4.12
CA ASN A 63 -11.06 20.52 4.24
C ASN A 63 -11.51 20.43 5.69
N SER A 64 -11.46 21.45 6.53
CA SER A 64 -11.48 22.90 6.35
C SER A 64 -10.81 23.51 7.60
N ASP A 65 -10.47 24.81 7.59
CA ASP A 65 -10.22 25.59 8.82
C ASP A 65 -8.81 25.59 9.48
N ASP A 66 -7.69 25.69 8.73
CA ASP A 66 -6.51 26.41 9.30
C ASP A 66 -6.74 27.92 9.17
N LEU A 67 -7.55 28.37 10.12
CA LEU A 67 -8.00 29.72 10.39
C LEU A 67 -6.81 30.68 10.60
N ARG A 68 -6.16 31.14 9.52
CA ARG A 68 -5.39 32.40 9.54
C ARG A 68 -6.30 33.60 9.23
N LEU A 69 -7.35 33.77 10.02
CA LEU A 69 -7.77 35.11 10.43
C LEU A 69 -7.28 35.31 11.86
N ARG A 70 -6.04 35.81 12.00
CA ARG A 70 -5.72 36.70 13.12
C ARG A 70 -5.72 38.11 12.57
N CYS A 71 -6.57 38.91 13.21
CA CYS A 71 -7.07 40.21 12.82
C CYS A 71 -5.98 41.26 12.55
N ARG A 72 -6.32 42.21 11.65
CA ARG A 72 -5.80 43.59 11.72
C ARG A 72 -6.14 44.18 13.09
N GLY A 73 -5.25 45.00 13.66
CA GLY A 73 -5.60 45.97 14.70
C GLY A 73 -4.53 46.09 15.78
N GLY A 74 -3.75 47.17 15.72
CA GLY A 74 -2.70 47.55 16.66
C GLY A 74 -1.69 48.44 15.97
#